data_AF-A0A1H2MAS8-F1
#
_entry.id   AF-A0A1H2MAS8-F1
#
_cell.length_a   1.000
_cell.length_b   1.000
_cell.length_c   1.000
_cell.angle_alpha   90.00
_cell.angle_beta   90.00
_cell.angle_gamma   90.00
#
_symmetry.space_group_name_H-M   'P 1'
#
loop_
_entity.id
_entity.type
_entity.pdbx_description
1 polymer ?
#
loop_
_entity_poly.entity_id
_entity_poly.type
_entity_poly.pdbx_seq_one_letter_code
_entity_poly.pdbx_strand_id
1 'polypeptide(L)'
;MATTPLRALRVPEPLWRAAQARAAACGETVSEVVRRGLAEYVALGELEELGHGSDRPASARSSSGAPRTEPDAEAVVLLAQGMIMYRLGHDAETAAAHLRSLAVTWEVDLEEAARSVVAAPVSPGLLDQA
;
A
#
# COMPACT_ATOMS: atom_id res chain seq x y z
N MET A 1 15.07 -10.36 -37.92
CA MET A 1 14.51 -9.43 -36.92
C MET A 1 14.22 -10.25 -35.68
N ALA A 2 14.82 -9.93 -34.53
CA ALA A 2 14.59 -10.68 -33.30
C ALA A 2 13.15 -10.42 -32.83
N THR A 3 12.32 -11.46 -32.80
CA THR A 3 10.96 -11.36 -32.23
C THR A 3 11.11 -11.45 -30.72
N THR A 4 10.74 -10.40 -30.00
CA THR A 4 10.70 -10.48 -28.54
C THR A 4 9.57 -11.45 -28.18
N PRO A 5 9.84 -12.56 -27.48
CA PRO A 5 8.82 -13.54 -27.15
C PRO A 5 7.72 -12.87 -26.31
N LEU A 6 6.48 -12.93 -26.80
CA LEU A 6 5.32 -12.40 -26.10
C LEU A 6 5.08 -13.22 -24.84
N ARG A 7 5.23 -12.58 -23.67
CA ARG A 7 4.85 -13.17 -22.38
C ARG A 7 3.43 -12.72 -22.06
N ALA A 8 2.48 -13.66 -22.10
CA ALA A 8 1.09 -13.38 -21.76
C ALA A 8 0.94 -13.32 -20.24
N LEU A 9 0.59 -12.16 -19.71
CA LEU A 9 0.22 -11.97 -18.31
C LEU A 9 -1.31 -11.93 -18.22
N ARG A 10 -1.88 -12.72 -17.30
CA ARG A 10 -3.31 -12.60 -16.99
C ARG A 10 -3.49 -11.50 -15.96
N VAL A 11 -4.10 -10.41 -16.40
CA VAL A 11 -4.44 -9.25 -15.57
C VAL A 11 -5.95 -9.06 -15.69
N PRO A 12 -6.69 -8.82 -14.58
CA PRO A 12 -8.09 -8.42 -14.67
C PRO A 12 -8.27 -7.23 -15.62
N GLU A 13 -9.28 -7.29 -16.50
CA GLU A 13 -9.55 -6.24 -17.49
C GLU A 13 -9.70 -4.84 -16.85
N PRO A 14 -10.42 -4.65 -15.71
CA PRO A 14 -10.55 -3.34 -15.09
C PRO A 14 -9.19 -2.75 -14.70
N LEU A 15 -8.35 -3.56 -14.04
CA LEU A 15 -6.99 -3.19 -13.66
C LEU A 15 -6.11 -2.86 -14.88
N TRP A 16 -6.24 -3.64 -15.96
CA TRP A 16 -5.49 -3.39 -17.20
C TRP A 16 -5.87 -2.06 -17.86
N ARG A 17 -7.17 -1.71 -17.85
CA ARG A 17 -7.68 -0.43 -18.35
C ARG A 17 -7.19 0.75 -17.50
N ALA A 18 -7.26 0.63 -16.18
CA ALA A 18 -6.76 1.64 -15.26
C ALA A 18 -5.25 1.88 -15.47
N ALA A 19 -4.46 0.80 -15.62
CA ALA A 19 -3.03 0.88 -15.90
C ALA A 19 -2.73 1.57 -17.24
N GLN A 20 -3.48 1.28 -18.29
CA GLN A 20 -3.35 1.97 -19.59
C GLN A 20 -3.62 3.47 -19.47
N ALA A 21 -4.72 3.85 -18.82
CA ALA A 21 -5.09 5.25 -18.65
C ALA A 21 -4.02 6.02 -17.87
N ARG A 22 -3.49 5.42 -16.80
CA ARG A 22 -2.41 6.02 -16.01
C ARG A 22 -1.11 6.15 -16.79
N ALA A 23 -0.70 5.09 -17.50
CA ALA A 23 0.52 5.12 -18.30
C ALA A 23 0.43 6.21 -19.38
N ALA A 24 -0.70 6.31 -20.08
CA ALA A 24 -0.94 7.35 -21.08
C ALA A 24 -0.89 8.76 -20.49
N ALA A 25 -1.48 8.98 -19.31
CA ALA A 25 -1.41 10.26 -18.60
C ALA A 25 0.02 10.66 -18.21
N CYS A 26 0.90 9.68 -18.02
CA CYS A 26 2.33 9.88 -17.73
C CYS A 26 3.21 9.93 -18.99
N GLY A 27 2.64 9.76 -20.19
CA GLY A 27 3.42 9.69 -21.44
C GLY A 27 4.22 8.38 -21.60
N GLU A 28 3.87 7.33 -20.85
CA GLU A 28 4.52 6.03 -20.85
C GLU A 28 3.61 4.96 -21.46
N THR A 29 4.20 3.83 -21.84
CA THR A 29 3.47 2.62 -22.23
C THR A 29 3.33 1.66 -21.06
N VAL A 30 2.27 0.85 -21.04
CA VAL A 30 2.09 -0.20 -20.01
C VAL A 30 3.29 -1.17 -19.98
N SER A 31 3.91 -1.43 -21.13
CA SER A 31 5.12 -2.24 -21.23
C SER A 31 6.32 -1.66 -20.46
N GLU A 32 6.49 -0.35 -20.44
CA GLU A 32 7.54 0.32 -19.67
C GLU A 32 7.26 0.25 -18.17
N VAL A 33 6.01 0.47 -17.78
CA VAL A 33 5.56 0.32 -16.39
C VAL A 33 5.81 -1.11 -15.88
N VAL A 34 5.40 -2.12 -16.64
CA VAL A 34 5.62 -3.54 -16.29
C VAL A 34 7.11 -3.85 -16.21
N ARG A 35 7.92 -3.36 -17.15
CA ARG A 35 9.37 -3.57 -17.12
C ARG A 35 10.00 -2.98 -15.86
N ARG A 36 9.60 -1.76 -15.49
CA ARG A 36 10.07 -1.09 -14.29
C ARG A 36 9.65 -1.83 -13.03
N GLY A 37 8.38 -2.20 -12.91
CA GLY A 37 7.88 -2.95 -11.76
C GLY A 37 8.56 -4.32 -11.60
N LEU A 38 8.86 -5.02 -12.71
CA LEU A 38 9.62 -6.27 -12.66
C LEU A 38 11.07 -6.06 -12.20
N ALA A 39 11.73 -4.99 -12.64
CA ALA A 39 13.08 -4.67 -12.20
C ALA A 39 13.12 -4.32 -10.71
N GLU A 40 12.17 -3.52 -10.24
CA GLU A 40 12.01 -3.18 -8.81
C GLU A 40 11.72 -4.44 -7.97
N TYR A 41 10.85 -5.33 -8.44
CA TYR A 41 10.52 -6.59 -7.75
C TYR A 41 11.74 -7.51 -7.59
N VAL A 42 12.56 -7.63 -8.64
CA VAL A 42 13.82 -8.41 -8.57
C VAL A 42 14.79 -7.77 -7.58
N ALA A 43 14.98 -6.45 -7.64
CA ALA A 43 15.86 -5.75 -6.71
C ALA A 43 15.43 -5.89 -5.24
N LEU A 44 14.11 -5.91 -4.98
CA LEU A 44 13.58 -6.19 -3.64
C LEU A 44 13.89 -7.63 -3.18
N GLY A 45 13.75 -8.61 -4.07
CA GLY A 45 14.13 -10.00 -3.77
C GLY A 45 15.61 -10.16 -3.47
N GLU A 46 16.48 -9.47 -4.21
CA GLU A 46 17.94 -9.48 -3.96
C GLU A 46 18.30 -8.86 -2.59
N LEU A 47 17.58 -7.82 -2.16
CA LEU A 47 17.77 -7.23 -0.83
C LEU A 47 17.32 -8.18 0.29
N GLU A 48 16.25 -8.96 0.08
CA GLU A 48 15.84 -10.00 1.03
C GLU A 48 16.85 -11.14 1.08
N GLU A 49 17.40 -11.58 -0.05
CA GLU A 49 18.43 -12.63 -0.10
C GLU A 49 19.76 -12.18 0.55
N LEU A 50 20.13 -10.90 0.40
CA LEU A 50 21.27 -10.31 1.11
C LEU A 50 21.03 -10.15 2.62
N GLY A 51 19.77 -10.13 3.06
CA GLY A 51 19.37 -10.10 4.48
C GLY A 51 19.14 -11.46 5.12
N HIS A 52 18.97 -12.54 4.33
CA HIS A 52 18.60 -13.88 4.83
C HIS A 52 19.77 -14.87 4.92
N GLY A 53 21.01 -14.40 4.75
CA GLY A 53 22.23 -15.15 5.07
C GLY A 53 22.51 -15.30 6.57
N SER A 54 21.47 -15.34 7.41
CA SER A 54 21.63 -15.75 8.81
C SER A 54 21.41 -17.25 8.88
N ASP A 55 22.53 -17.97 8.99
CA ASP A 55 22.58 -19.30 9.57
C ASP A 55 21.45 -19.48 10.58
N ARG A 56 20.64 -20.51 10.37
CA ARG A 56 19.66 -20.94 11.35
C ARG A 56 20.35 -21.96 12.25
N PRO A 57 20.98 -21.60 13.39
CA PRO A 57 21.22 -22.58 14.41
C PRO A 57 19.86 -22.93 15.02
N ALA A 58 19.52 -24.21 14.93
CA ALA A 58 18.47 -24.83 15.71
C ALA A 58 18.86 -24.78 17.20
N SER A 59 18.72 -23.63 17.86
CA SER A 59 18.61 -23.47 19.31
C SER A 59 18.60 -21.99 19.70
N ALA A 60 17.40 -21.44 19.90
CA ALA A 60 17.13 -20.49 20.98
C ALA A 60 15.63 -20.15 20.97
N ARG A 61 14.87 -20.84 21.82
CA ARG A 61 13.69 -20.23 22.43
C ARG A 61 14.20 -19.09 23.31
N SER A 62 14.34 -17.90 22.75
CA SER A 62 14.50 -16.68 23.51
C SER A 62 13.41 -15.71 23.07
N SER A 63 12.39 -15.66 23.91
CA SER A 63 11.46 -14.55 24.05
C SER A 63 12.23 -13.23 24.12
N SER A 64 12.43 -12.57 22.98
CA SER A 64 12.79 -11.16 22.93
C SER A 64 11.51 -10.39 22.71
N GLY A 65 10.84 -10.04 23.81
CA GLY A 65 9.76 -9.06 23.80
C GLY A 65 10.35 -7.70 23.46
N ALA A 66 10.42 -7.38 22.17
CA ALA A 66 10.54 -5.99 21.75
C ALA A 66 9.28 -5.28 22.25
N PRO A 67 9.39 -4.13 22.95
CA PRO A 67 8.21 -3.36 23.27
C PRO A 67 7.55 -3.00 21.94
N ARG A 68 6.30 -3.42 21.75
CA ARG A 68 5.44 -2.80 20.73
C ARG A 68 5.32 -1.35 21.18
N THR A 69 6.14 -0.48 20.61
CA THR A 69 5.96 0.95 20.74
C THR A 69 4.63 1.23 20.05
N GLU A 70 3.58 1.44 20.85
CA GLU A 70 2.32 1.90 20.27
C GLU A 70 2.60 3.20 19.51
N PRO A 71 2.09 3.33 18.28
CA PRO A 71 2.26 4.57 17.53
C PRO A 71 1.69 5.71 18.35
N ASP A 72 2.42 6.82 18.43
CA ASP A 72 1.90 8.03 19.06
C ASP A 72 0.66 8.55 18.32
N ALA A 73 -0.08 9.44 18.98
CA ALA A 73 -1.34 9.97 18.46
C ALA A 73 -1.18 10.62 17.07
N GLU A 74 -0.06 11.29 16.83
CA GLU A 74 0.23 11.97 15.56
C GLU A 74 0.43 10.96 14.43
N ALA A 75 1.20 9.90 14.68
CA ALA A 75 1.42 8.81 13.73
C ALA A 75 0.11 8.10 13.36
N VAL A 76 -0.80 7.89 14.33
CA VAL A 76 -2.11 7.29 14.08
C VAL A 76 -2.98 8.19 13.20
N VAL A 77 -2.98 9.50 13.44
CA VAL A 77 -3.72 10.48 12.64
C VAL A 77 -3.19 10.55 11.21
N LEU A 78 -1.86 10.59 11.02
CA LEU A 78 -1.23 10.59 9.71
C LEU A 78 -1.54 9.30 8.93
N LEU A 79 -1.49 8.14 9.60
CA LEU A 79 -1.85 6.87 8.98
C LEU A 79 -3.31 6.84 8.52
N ALA A 80 -4.23 7.32 9.36
CA ALA A 80 -5.64 7.42 9.02
C ALA A 80 -5.89 8.36 7.82
N GLN A 81 -5.23 9.52 7.78
CA GLN A 81 -5.30 10.43 6.64
C GLN A 81 -4.79 9.77 5.36
N GLY A 82 -3.64 9.08 5.40
CA GLY A 82 -3.11 8.33 4.26
C GLY A 82 -4.07 7.24 3.78
N MET A 83 -4.77 6.56 4.69
CA MET A 83 -5.80 5.57 4.33
C MET A 83 -7.02 6.21 3.67
N ILE A 84 -7.47 7.38 4.12
CA ILE A 84 -8.56 8.13 3.50
C ILE A 84 -8.15 8.59 2.09
N MET A 85 -6.94 9.13 1.94
CA MET A 85 -6.39 9.51 0.63
C MET A 85 -6.36 8.31 -0.33
N TYR A 86 -5.83 7.17 0.13
CA TYR A 86 -5.72 5.97 -0.69
C TYR A 86 -7.09 5.39 -1.07
N ARG A 87 -8.03 5.30 -0.12
CA ARG A 87 -9.35 4.67 -0.34
C ARG A 87 -10.32 5.55 -1.12
N LEU A 88 -10.27 6.87 -0.92
CA LEU A 88 -11.25 7.81 -1.50
C LEU A 88 -10.66 8.70 -2.60
N GLY A 89 -9.35 8.64 -2.86
CA GLY A 89 -8.68 9.48 -3.85
C GLY A 89 -8.63 10.96 -3.45
N HIS A 90 -8.77 11.26 -2.15
CA HIS A 90 -8.71 12.62 -1.63
C HIS A 90 -7.27 13.12 -1.55
N ASP A 91 -7.07 14.43 -1.67
CA ASP A 91 -5.82 15.07 -1.27
C ASP A 91 -5.67 15.11 0.27
N ALA A 92 -4.49 15.49 0.74
CA ALA A 92 -4.17 15.48 2.17
C ALA A 92 -5.05 16.44 3.00
N GLU A 93 -5.40 17.61 2.46
CA GLU A 93 -6.24 18.59 3.15
C GLU A 93 -7.67 18.08 3.28
N THR A 94 -8.21 17.54 2.19
CA THR A 94 -9.55 16.93 2.16
C THR A 94 -9.62 15.69 3.06
N ALA A 95 -8.57 14.87 3.10
CA ALA A 95 -8.49 13.73 4.03
C ALA A 95 -8.47 14.15 5.50
N ALA A 96 -7.71 15.20 5.84
CA ALA A 96 -7.68 15.75 7.19
C ALA A 96 -9.03 16.36 7.60
N ALA A 97 -9.70 17.08 6.68
CA ALA A 97 -11.04 17.62 6.92
C ALA A 97 -12.08 16.51 7.12
N HIS A 98 -12.01 15.45 6.31
CA HIS A 98 -12.88 14.30 6.44
C HIS A 98 -12.70 13.61 7.80
N LEU A 99 -11.45 13.38 8.22
CA LEU A 99 -11.16 12.78 9.52
C LEU A 99 -11.68 13.63 10.70
N ARG A 100 -11.53 14.96 10.63
CA ARG A 100 -12.12 15.88 11.62
C ARG A 100 -13.66 15.80 11.62
N SER A 101 -14.29 15.70 10.46
CA SER A 101 -15.74 15.54 10.35
C SER A 101 -16.23 14.24 10.99
N LEU A 102 -15.47 13.14 10.85
CA LEU A 102 -15.78 11.87 11.50
C LEU A 102 -15.68 11.98 13.02
N ALA A 103 -14.62 12.60 13.55
CA ALA A 103 -14.46 12.83 14.98
C ALA A 103 -15.67 13.59 15.58
N VAL A 104 -16.11 14.66 14.90
CA VAL A 104 -17.31 15.41 15.32
C VAL A 104 -18.58 14.57 15.23
N THR A 105 -18.75 13.81 14.15
CA THR A 105 -19.97 13.02 13.91
C THR A 105 -20.11 11.85 14.87
N TRP A 106 -18.98 11.27 15.29
CA TRP A 106 -18.93 10.17 16.24
C TRP A 106 -18.82 10.65 17.70
N GLU A 107 -18.72 11.97 17.92
CA GLU A 107 -18.55 12.58 19.24
C GLU A 107 -17.31 12.04 20.00
N VAL A 108 -16.23 11.75 19.27
CA VAL A 108 -14.94 11.28 19.82
C VAL A 108 -13.81 12.24 19.47
N ASP A 109 -12.66 12.08 20.11
CA ASP A 109 -11.47 12.84 19.71
C ASP A 109 -10.88 12.36 18.37
N LEU A 110 -9.95 13.15 17.84
CA LEU A 110 -9.36 12.91 16.53
C LEU A 110 -8.53 11.61 16.49
N GLU A 111 -7.92 11.24 17.61
CA GLU A 111 -7.07 10.06 17.73
C GLU A 111 -7.92 8.78 17.72
N GLU A 112 -9.03 8.77 18.44
CA GLU A 112 -9.97 7.65 18.47
C GLU A 112 -10.71 7.47 17.13
N ALA A 113 -11.08 8.57 16.48
CA ALA A 113 -11.59 8.53 15.11
C ALA A 113 -10.54 7.93 14.15
N ALA A 114 -9.27 8.35 14.27
CA ALA A 114 -8.18 7.84 13.46
C ALA A 114 -7.92 6.34 13.69
N ARG A 115 -7.91 5.88 14.95
CA ARG A 115 -7.80 4.45 15.28
C ARG A 115 -8.92 3.64 14.66
N SER A 116 -10.14 4.15 14.70
CA SER A 116 -11.30 3.48 14.09
C SER A 116 -11.17 3.35 12.57
N VAL A 117 -10.67 4.39 11.89
CA VAL A 117 -10.40 4.35 10.44
C VAL A 117 -9.31 3.33 10.10
N VAL A 118 -8.25 3.27 10.90
CA VAL A 118 -7.13 2.32 10.73
C VAL A 118 -7.56 0.88 10.99
N ALA A 119 -8.38 0.66 12.02
CA ALA A 119 -8.89 -0.65 12.38
C ALA A 119 -9.99 -1.16 11.43
N ALA A 120 -10.63 -0.27 10.66
CA ALA A 120 -11.68 -0.65 9.74
C ALA A 120 -11.14 -1.57 8.63
N PRO A 121 -11.72 -2.78 8.46
CA PRO A 121 -11.26 -3.73 7.46
C PRO A 121 -11.32 -3.11 6.07
N VAL A 122 -10.24 -3.28 5.29
CA VAL A 122 -10.25 -2.94 3.87
C VAL A 122 -11.19 -3.94 3.20
N SER A 123 -12.42 -3.53 2.85
CA SER A 123 -13.32 -4.36 2.07
C SER A 123 -12.64 -4.71 0.74
N PRO A 124 -12.33 -5.99 0.46
CA PRO A 124 -11.57 -6.38 -0.73
C PRO A 124 -12.30 -6.05 -2.05
N GLY A 125 -13.61 -5.82 -2.00
CA GLY A 125 -14.46 -5.59 -3.18
C GLY A 125 -14.44 -4.19 -3.78
N LEU A 126 -13.72 -3.22 -3.20
CA LEU A 126 -13.63 -1.85 -3.77
C LEU A 126 -12.52 -1.71 -4.83
N LEU A 127 -11.64 -2.70 -4.96
CA LEU A 127 -10.57 -2.73 -5.97
C LEU A 127 -11.02 -3.32 -7.33
N ASP A 128 -12.25 -3.84 -7.41
CA ASP A 128 -12.77 -4.54 -8.61
C ASP A 128 -13.72 -3.67 -9.48
N GLN A 129 -13.95 -2.39 -9.13
CA GLN A 129 -14.86 -1.51 -9.89
C GLN A 129 -14.21 -0.24 -10.49
N ALA A 130 -12.88 -0.22 -10.68
CA ALA A 130 -12.20 0.86 -11.41
C ALA A 130 -11.83 0.43 -12.83
#